data_AF-A0A496AZQ5-F1
#
_entry.id   AF-A0A496AZQ5-F1
#
_cell.length_a   1.000
_cell.length_b   1.000
_cell.length_c   1.000
_cell.angle_alpha   90.00
_cell.angle_beta   90.00
_cell.angle_gamma   90.00
#
_symmetry.space_group_name_H-M   'P 1'
#
loop_
_entity.id
_entity.type
_entity.pdbx_description
1 polymer ?
#
loop_
_entity_poly.entity_id
_entity_poly.type
_entity_poly.pdbx_seq_one_letter_code
_entity_poly.pdbx_strand_id
1 'polypeptide(L)'
;MKNYWEARAELPKVKEIREACLEILSPKTYKREVILNLLQQHFRLTDAQMDLRQAQDTSKTRVVDGRLTHALEHLVDAGSIKDEGRGYWRLV
;
A
#
# COMPACT_ATOMS: atom_id res chain seq x y z
N MET A 1 7.00 25.67 -25.51
CA MET A 1 7.61 24.50 -24.86
C MET A 1 6.65 24.04 -23.77
N LYS A 2 6.04 22.86 -23.92
CA LYS A 2 5.19 22.28 -22.88
C LYS A 2 6.13 21.75 -21.80
N ASN A 3 6.22 22.44 -20.66
CA ASN A 3 6.85 21.89 -19.47
C ASN A 3 5.97 20.74 -19.00
N TYR A 4 6.32 19.53 -19.42
CA TYR A 4 5.87 18.30 -18.76
C TYR A 4 6.59 18.27 -17.42
N TRP A 5 6.02 18.97 -16.44
CA TRP A 5 6.08 18.49 -15.07
C TRP A 5 5.35 17.17 -15.14
N GLU A 6 6.06 16.08 -15.44
CA GLU A 6 5.64 14.77 -15.01
C GLU A 6 5.31 14.98 -13.54
N ALA A 7 4.01 14.99 -13.22
CA ALA A 7 3.60 14.80 -11.86
C ALA A 7 4.31 13.51 -11.46
N ARG A 8 5.44 13.64 -10.77
CA ARG A 8 5.93 12.59 -9.89
C ARG A 8 4.73 12.37 -9.01
N ALA A 9 3.87 11.44 -9.41
CA ALA A 9 2.66 11.12 -8.69
C ALA A 9 3.20 10.59 -7.37
N GLU A 10 3.23 11.50 -6.38
CA GLU A 10 3.85 11.25 -5.11
C GLU A 10 3.11 10.06 -4.53
N LEU A 11 3.86 8.99 -4.29
CA LEU A 11 3.26 7.80 -3.72
C LEU A 11 2.65 8.17 -2.37
N PRO A 12 1.44 7.66 -2.08
CA PRO A 12 0.76 8.01 -0.85
C PRO A 12 1.63 7.66 0.36
N LYS A 13 1.59 8.53 1.36
CA LYS A 13 2.26 8.34 2.65
C LYS A 13 1.45 7.34 3.48
N VAL A 14 2.09 6.73 4.48
CA VAL A 14 1.45 5.74 5.38
C VAL A 14 0.18 6.31 6.02
N LYS A 15 0.19 7.59 6.41
CA LYS A 15 -0.98 8.27 6.98
C LYS A 15 -2.16 8.33 5.99
N GLU A 16 -1.90 8.67 4.74
CA GLU A 16 -2.92 8.76 3.68
C GLU A 16 -3.48 7.36 3.37
N ILE A 17 -2.61 6.34 3.37
CA ILE A 17 -3.03 4.94 3.19
C ILE A 17 -3.91 4.48 4.34
N ARG A 18 -3.61 4.88 5.58
CA ARG A 18 -4.46 4.60 6.75
C ARG A 18 -5.84 5.21 6.59
N GLU A 19 -5.90 6.49 6.23
CA GLU A 19 -7.16 7.21 6.03
C GLU A 19 -7.97 6.55 4.90
N ALA A 20 -7.35 6.24 3.77
CA ALA A 20 -7.99 5.51 2.69
C ALA A 20 -8.49 4.12 3.13
N CYS A 21 -7.74 3.37 3.93
CA CYS A 21 -8.20 2.10 4.49
C CYS A 21 -9.47 2.26 5.34
N LEU A 22 -9.56 3.33 6.15
CA LEU A 22 -10.76 3.61 6.95
C LEU A 22 -11.96 4.00 6.08
N GLU A 23 -11.72 4.67 4.95
CA GLU A 23 -12.76 5.10 4.02
C GLU A 23 -13.28 3.96 3.13
N ILE A 24 -12.38 3.10 2.62
CA ILE A 24 -12.73 2.10 1.61
C ILE A 24 -13.02 0.71 2.18
N LEU A 25 -12.47 0.37 3.35
CA LEU A 25 -12.68 -0.94 3.96
C LEU A 25 -13.85 -0.90 4.94
N SER A 26 -14.82 -1.77 4.72
CA SER A 26 -15.84 -2.06 5.73
C SER A 26 -15.24 -2.94 6.85
N PRO A 27 -15.88 -3.10 8.03
CA PRO A 27 -15.41 -3.97 9.11
C PRO A 27 -15.62 -5.46 8.76
N LYS A 28 -15.00 -5.90 7.67
CA LYS A 28 -14.99 -7.25 7.13
C LYS A 28 -13.55 -7.67 6.90
N THR A 29 -13.34 -8.98 6.80
CA THR A 29 -12.05 -9.54 6.46
C THR A 29 -11.89 -9.58 4.95
N TYR A 30 -10.79 -9.04 4.45
CA TYR A 30 -10.43 -9.01 3.03
C TYR A 30 -9.13 -9.77 2.81
N LYS A 31 -8.95 -10.34 1.61
CA LYS A 31 -7.60 -10.80 1.22
C LYS A 31 -6.68 -9.59 1.06
N ARG A 32 -5.41 -9.73 1.43
CA ARG A 32 -4.38 -8.68 1.24
C ARG A 32 -4.38 -8.13 -0.19
N GLU A 33 -4.45 -9.00 -1.19
CA GLU A 33 -4.50 -8.62 -2.61
C GLU A 33 -5.70 -7.72 -2.96
N VAL A 34 -6.85 -7.96 -2.32
CA VAL A 34 -8.06 -7.15 -2.52
C VAL A 34 -7.86 -5.77 -1.91
N ILE A 35 -7.27 -5.68 -0.71
CA ILE A 35 -6.96 -4.39 -0.08
C ILE A 35 -6.00 -3.58 -0.94
N LEU A 36 -4.94 -4.22 -1.47
CA LEU A 36 -3.98 -3.59 -2.36
C LEU A 36 -4.64 -3.08 -3.65
N ASN A 37 -5.51 -3.87 -4.28
CA ASN A 37 -6.25 -3.45 -5.47
C ASN A 37 -7.19 -2.25 -5.17
N LEU A 38 -7.89 -2.26 -4.03
CA LEU A 38 -8.76 -1.15 -3.64
C LEU A 38 -7.96 0.14 -3.41
N LEU A 39 -6.81 0.05 -2.74
CA LEU A 39 -5.92 1.19 -2.53
C LEU A 39 -5.31 1.68 -3.85
N GLN A 40 -4.90 0.77 -4.74
CA GLN A 40 -4.41 1.12 -6.06
C GLN A 40 -5.44 1.92 -6.85
N GLN A 41 -6.70 1.47 -6.87
CA GLN A 41 -7.79 2.17 -7.54
C GLN A 41 -8.10 3.53 -6.89
N HIS A 42 -8.12 3.59 -5.55
CA HIS A 42 -8.38 4.81 -4.80
C HIS A 42 -7.34 5.90 -5.09
N PHE A 43 -6.05 5.54 -5.09
CA PHE A 43 -4.94 6.45 -5.36
C PHE A 43 -4.59 6.58 -6.86
N ARG A 44 -5.33 5.89 -7.74
CA ARG A 44 -5.08 5.84 -9.20
C ARG A 44 -3.63 5.50 -9.54
N LEU A 45 -3.06 4.54 -8.80
CA LEU A 45 -1.68 4.11 -8.99
C LEU A 45 -1.56 3.19 -10.21
N THR A 46 -0.53 3.40 -11.01
CA THR A 46 -0.17 2.51 -12.12
C THR A 46 0.50 1.24 -11.58
N ASP A 47 0.48 0.17 -12.37
CA ASP A 47 1.16 -1.08 -12.00
C ASP A 47 2.67 -0.85 -11.75
N ALA A 48 3.30 0.05 -12.52
CA ALA A 48 4.70 0.44 -12.31
C ALA A 48 4.95 1.14 -10.95
N GLN A 49 3.95 1.86 -10.41
CA GLN A 49 4.03 2.48 -9.07
C GLN A 49 3.79 1.47 -7.96
N MET A 50 3.01 0.42 -8.23
CA MET A 50 2.80 -0.72 -7.34
C MET A 50 4.04 -1.61 -7.28
N ASP A 51 4.71 -1.78 -8.42
CA ASP A 51 5.91 -2.61 -8.63
C ASP A 51 7.23 -1.89 -8.32
N LEU A 52 7.20 -0.75 -7.62
CA LEU A 52 8.42 -0.07 -7.16
C LEU A 52 9.19 -0.96 -6.19
N ARG A 53 10.00 -1.86 -6.75
CA ARG A 53 10.62 -2.98 -6.04
C ARG A 53 12.11 -3.16 -6.31
N GLN A 54 12.80 -2.31 -7.08
CA GLN A 54 14.11 -2.75 -7.62
C GLN A 54 15.30 -1.80 -7.61
N ALA A 55 15.25 -0.60 -7.03
CA ALA A 55 16.43 0.26 -7.07
C ALA A 55 16.66 1.02 -5.76
N GLN A 56 17.00 0.32 -4.68
CA GLN A 56 17.92 0.87 -3.67
C GLN A 56 18.54 -0.25 -2.83
N ASP A 57 19.81 -0.48 -3.14
CA ASP A 57 20.87 -1.14 -2.39
C ASP A 57 20.87 -2.66 -2.14
N THR A 58 21.87 -3.27 -2.79
CA THR A 58 22.46 -4.56 -2.52
C THR A 58 23.05 -4.60 -1.10
N SER A 59 22.26 -4.97 -0.10
CA SER A 59 22.70 -5.79 1.06
C SER A 59 21.58 -5.93 2.08
N LYS A 60 21.30 -7.19 2.43
CA LYS A 60 20.24 -7.69 3.33
C LYS A 60 18.88 -7.84 2.66
N THR A 61 18.78 -9.00 2.04
CA THR A 61 17.60 -9.71 1.55
C THR A 61 16.45 -9.74 2.58
N ARG A 62 15.72 -8.64 2.71
CA ARG A 62 14.29 -8.65 3.02
C ARG A 62 13.65 -7.82 1.94
N VAL A 63 13.03 -8.54 1.01
CA VAL A 63 12.37 -8.00 -0.17
C VAL A 63 11.46 -6.87 0.28
N VAL A 64 11.80 -5.63 -0.08
CA VAL A 64 11.00 -4.45 0.21
C VAL A 64 9.78 -4.55 -0.67
N ASP A 65 8.69 -5.04 -0.09
CA ASP A 65 7.38 -5.06 -0.74
C ASP A 65 6.94 -3.62 -1.03
N GLY A 66 6.18 -3.43 -2.12
CA GLY A 66 5.77 -2.11 -2.60
C GLY A 66 5.17 -1.24 -1.49
N ARG A 67 5.32 0.09 -1.60
CA ARG A 67 5.01 1.08 -0.55
C ARG A 67 3.64 0.92 0.11
N LEU A 68 2.62 0.47 -0.62
CA LEU A 68 1.31 0.13 -0.05
C LEU A 68 1.36 -1.07 0.90
N THR A 69 2.07 -2.13 0.52
CA THR A 69 2.27 -3.28 1.42
C THR A 69 2.98 -2.84 2.69
N HIS A 70 4.10 -2.14 2.55
CA HIS A 70 4.87 -1.71 3.71
C HIS A 70 4.04 -0.82 4.64
N ALA A 71 3.23 0.08 4.07
CA ALA A 71 2.28 0.88 4.85
C ALA A 71 1.24 0.00 5.56
N LEU A 72 0.69 -1.01 4.89
CA LEU A 72 -0.27 -1.92 5.54
C LEU A 72 0.37 -2.75 6.65
N GLU A 73 1.61 -3.22 6.49
CA GLU A 73 2.38 -3.89 7.55
C GLU A 73 2.55 -2.96 8.76
N HIS A 74 2.90 -1.69 8.53
CA HIS A 74 2.93 -0.68 9.58
C HIS A 74 1.58 -0.50 10.28
N LEU A 75 0.47 -0.62 9.55
CA LEU A 75 -0.88 -0.56 10.14
C LEU A 75 -1.24 -1.82 10.92
N VAL A 76 -0.69 -2.98 10.54
CA VAL A 76 -0.77 -4.21 11.32
C VAL A 76 0.00 -4.08 12.62
N ASP A 77 1.25 -3.61 12.55
CA ASP A 77 2.09 -3.37 13.73
C ASP A 77 1.48 -2.32 14.68
N ALA A 78 0.82 -1.31 14.13
CA ALA A 78 0.09 -0.29 14.88
C ALA A 78 -1.28 -0.76 15.42
N GLY A 79 -1.70 -2.00 15.10
CA GLY A 79 -2.97 -2.57 15.53
C GLY A 79 -4.22 -1.97 14.86
N SER A 80 -4.07 -1.17 13.80
CA SER A 80 -5.19 -0.65 13.00
C SER A 80 -5.74 -1.69 12.03
N ILE A 81 -4.90 -2.65 11.63
CA ILE A 81 -5.29 -3.81 10.84
C ILE A 81 -4.87 -5.05 11.62
N LYS A 82 -5.69 -6.09 11.58
CA LYS A 82 -5.36 -7.40 12.14
C LYS A 82 -5.15 -8.39 11.02
N ASP A 83 -4.03 -9.09 11.07
CA ASP A 83 -3.81 -10.29 10.28
C ASP A 83 -4.57 -11.46 10.92
N GLU A 84 -5.60 -11.96 10.25
CA GLU A 84 -6.37 -13.13 10.68
C GLU A 84 -5.74 -14.44 10.16
N GLY A 85 -4.59 -14.36 9.47
CA GLY A 85 -3.83 -15.48 8.91
C GLY A 85 -4.23 -15.81 7.47
N ARG A 86 -3.41 -16.64 6.81
CA ARG A 86 -3.63 -17.12 5.42
C ARG A 86 -3.82 -15.99 4.38
N GLY A 87 -3.26 -14.81 4.64
CA GLY A 87 -3.36 -13.64 3.76
C GLY A 87 -4.66 -12.86 3.88
N TYR A 88 -5.43 -13.06 4.97
CA TYR A 88 -6.69 -12.38 5.24
C TYR A 88 -6.52 -11.34 6.34
N TRP A 89 -6.82 -10.08 6.04
CA TRP A 89 -6.64 -8.92 6.91
C TRP A 89 -7.96 -8.21 7.16
N ARG A 90 -8.12 -7.64 8.35
CA ARG A 90 -9.34 -6.94 8.78
C ARG A 90 -9.01 -5.64 9.48
N LEU A 91 -9.76 -4.58 9.19
CA LEU A 91 -9.67 -3.32 9.92
C LEU A 91 -10.15 -3.48 11.38
N VAL A 92 -9.43 -2.92 12.34
CA VAL A 92 -9.73 -2.95 13.78
C VAL A 92 -10.04 -1.56 14.31
#